data_AF-A0A196SCJ3-F1
#
_entry.id   AF-A0A196SCJ3-F1
#
_cell.length_a   1.000
_cell.length_b   1.000
_cell.length_c   1.000
_cell.angle_alpha   90.00
_cell.angle_beta   90.00
_cell.angle_gamma   90.00
#
_symmetry.space_group_name_H-M   'P 1'
#
loop_
_entity.id
_entity.type
_entity.pdbx_description
1 polymer ?
#
loop_
_entity_poly.entity_id
_entity_poly.type
_entity_poly.pdbx_seq_one_letter_code
_entity_poly.pdbx_strand_id
1 'polypeptide(L)'
;RARRWCRCTRGCPDISLTVTPDIKHAGRSSLVFVDLSGGHARLGGSAQAQTFKQLGDMKPDCDTALLKRAFRATQRVLLAGHDRSDGGLLTRVLEMCLGGDCGCVMEATTENSVME
;
A
#
# COMPACT_ATOMS: atom_id res chain seq x y z
N ARG A 1 -28.82 -5.71 7.90
CA ARG A 1 -28.09 -6.00 6.63
C ARG A 1 -26.85 -6.79 6.99
N ALA A 2 -26.74 -8.05 6.56
CA ALA A 2 -25.63 -8.92 6.95
C ALA A 2 -24.29 -8.33 6.45
N ARG A 3 -23.35 -8.11 7.37
CA ARG A 3 -21.97 -7.76 7.03
C ARG A 3 -21.35 -8.99 6.37
N ARG A 4 -21.16 -8.94 5.06
CA ARG A 4 -20.53 -10.03 4.30
C ARG A 4 -19.02 -9.87 4.45
N TRP A 5 -18.43 -10.66 5.34
CA TRP A 5 -16.98 -10.72 5.52
C TRP A 5 -16.36 -11.40 4.29
N CYS A 6 -15.39 -10.74 3.65
CA CYS A 6 -14.58 -11.36 2.61
C CYS A 6 -13.32 -11.94 3.24
N ARG A 7 -13.02 -13.21 2.91
CA ARG A 7 -11.78 -13.89 3.32
C ARG A 7 -11.17 -14.53 2.07
N CYS A 8 -9.87 -14.36 1.90
CA CYS A 8 -9.11 -14.93 0.79
C CYS A 8 -8.20 -16.06 1.31
N THR A 9 -8.19 -17.20 0.62
CA THR A 9 -7.27 -18.32 0.89
C THR A 9 -6.55 -18.70 -0.40
N ARG A 10 -5.26 -19.05 -0.29
CA ARG A 10 -4.40 -19.44 -1.41
C ARG A 10 -3.30 -20.37 -0.87
N GLY A 11 -2.94 -21.40 -1.65
CA GLY A 11 -1.77 -22.21 -1.33
C GLY A 11 -0.47 -21.44 -1.55
N CYS A 12 0.49 -21.60 -0.65
CA CYS A 12 1.84 -21.07 -0.77
C CYS A 12 2.79 -22.25 -1.07
N PRO A 13 3.26 -22.41 -2.32
CA PRO A 13 4.10 -23.56 -2.68
C PRO A 13 5.48 -23.50 -2.03
N ASP A 14 5.99 -22.29 -1.74
CA ASP A 14 7.26 -22.07 -1.06
C ASP A 14 7.12 -20.91 -0.06
N ILE A 15 7.19 -21.23 1.22
CA ILE A 15 7.05 -20.25 2.31
C ILE A 15 8.28 -19.35 2.47
N SER A 16 9.44 -19.76 1.96
CA SER A 16 10.69 -19.00 2.10
C SER A 16 10.70 -17.72 1.26
N LEU A 17 9.83 -17.65 0.25
CA LEU A 17 9.62 -16.49 -0.62
C LEU A 17 8.60 -15.50 -0.04
N THR A 18 8.10 -15.73 1.17
CA THR A 18 7.14 -14.81 1.80
C THR A 18 7.79 -13.48 2.09
N VAL A 19 7.20 -12.41 1.55
CA VAL A 19 7.67 -11.04 1.75
C VAL A 19 6.97 -10.42 2.95
N THR A 20 7.74 -9.67 3.74
CA THR A 20 7.30 -8.99 4.95
C THR A 20 7.43 -7.46 4.81
N PRO A 21 6.78 -6.67 5.68
CA PRO A 21 6.82 -5.21 5.62
C PRO A 21 8.18 -4.57 5.93
N ASP A 22 9.05 -5.24 6.68
CA ASP A 22 10.35 -4.69 7.09
C ASP A 22 11.22 -4.28 5.91
N ILE A 23 11.70 -3.03 5.93
CA ILE A 23 12.64 -2.54 4.92
C ILE A 23 13.96 -3.31 5.05
N LYS A 24 14.35 -3.97 3.96
CA LYS A 24 15.63 -4.66 3.86
C LYS A 24 16.65 -3.80 3.12
N HIS A 25 17.91 -3.87 3.55
CA HIS A 25 19.03 -3.14 2.95
C HIS A 25 18.79 -1.63 2.84
N ALA A 26 18.34 -0.99 3.92
CA ALA A 26 18.11 0.45 3.97
C ALA A 26 19.32 1.24 3.43
N GLY A 27 19.05 2.22 2.56
CA GLY A 27 20.08 3.00 1.85
C GLY A 27 20.72 2.31 0.64
N ARG A 28 20.42 1.03 0.38
CA ARG A 28 20.88 0.28 -0.81
C ARG A 28 19.73 -0.28 -1.65
N SER A 29 18.51 -0.26 -1.13
CA SER A 29 17.29 -0.63 -1.83
C SER A 29 16.46 0.60 -2.19
N SER A 30 15.50 0.43 -3.11
CA SER A 30 14.57 1.49 -3.53
C SER A 30 13.14 1.10 -3.19
N LEU A 31 12.35 2.07 -2.74
CA LEU A 31 10.92 1.90 -2.51
C LEU A 31 10.14 2.25 -3.77
N VAL A 32 9.21 1.38 -4.15
CA VAL A 32 8.31 1.60 -5.30
C VAL A 32 6.88 1.69 -4.78
N PHE A 33 6.20 2.79 -5.13
CA PHE A 33 4.78 2.97 -4.87
C PHE A 33 3.97 2.54 -6.09
N VAL A 34 3.12 1.53 -5.92
CA VAL A 34 2.17 1.09 -6.95
C VAL A 34 0.84 1.80 -6.68
N ASP A 35 0.52 2.80 -7.50
CA ASP A 35 -0.73 3.53 -7.38
C ASP A 35 -1.90 2.76 -8.01
N LEU A 36 -2.89 2.43 -7.17
CA LEU A 36 -4.14 1.81 -7.59
C LEU A 36 -5.30 2.82 -7.70
N SER A 37 -5.05 4.09 -7.35
CA SER A 37 -6.06 5.14 -7.28
C SER A 37 -6.16 5.98 -8.54
N GLY A 38 -5.26 5.79 -9.51
CA GLY A 38 -5.25 6.59 -10.75
C GLY A 38 -4.97 8.07 -10.48
N GLY A 39 -4.14 8.38 -9.50
CA GLY A 39 -3.83 9.75 -9.06
C GLY A 39 -4.85 10.37 -8.10
N HIS A 40 -5.91 9.64 -7.69
CA HIS A 40 -6.94 10.20 -6.82
C HIS A 40 -6.62 10.05 -5.32
N ALA A 41 -6.37 11.17 -4.64
CA ALA A 41 -6.17 11.24 -3.19
C ALA A 41 -7.50 11.39 -2.41
N ARG A 42 -8.36 10.37 -2.44
CA ARG A 42 -9.70 10.42 -1.81
C ARG A 42 -9.64 10.17 -0.28
N LEU A 43 -10.37 10.96 0.50
CA LEU A 43 -10.33 10.95 1.98
C LEU A 43 -11.63 10.52 2.66
N GLY A 44 -12.72 10.29 1.92
CA GLY A 44 -13.99 9.84 2.46
C GLY A 44 -13.87 8.48 3.15
N GLY A 45 -14.33 8.38 4.39
CA GLY A 45 -14.26 7.19 5.23
C GLY A 45 -12.85 6.81 5.68
N SER A 46 -11.85 7.68 5.49
CA SER A 46 -10.47 7.41 5.89
C SER A 46 -10.26 7.56 7.40
N ALA A 47 -9.24 6.88 7.93
CA ALA A 47 -8.78 7.08 9.30
C ALA A 47 -8.45 8.56 9.59
N GLN A 48 -7.90 9.30 8.62
CA GLN A 48 -7.64 10.73 8.74
C GLN A 48 -8.94 11.52 8.93
N ALA A 49 -9.97 11.31 8.11
CA ALA A 49 -11.25 12.00 8.29
C ALA A 49 -11.86 11.68 9.68
N GLN A 50 -11.72 10.44 10.12
CA GLN A 50 -12.21 9.99 11.43
C GLN A 50 -11.54 10.73 12.60
N THR A 51 -10.24 11.01 12.57
CA THR A 51 -9.57 11.77 13.65
C THR A 51 -10.08 13.21 13.76
N PHE A 52 -10.60 13.77 12.67
CA PHE A 52 -11.25 15.08 12.65
C PHE A 52 -12.77 15.02 12.90
N LYS A 53 -13.31 13.86 13.31
CA LYS A 53 -14.76 13.62 13.49
C LYS A 53 -15.57 13.90 12.21
N GLN A 54 -14.95 13.71 11.05
CA GLN A 54 -15.57 13.88 9.75
C GLN A 54 -15.73 12.51 9.07
N LEU A 55 -16.73 12.40 8.19
CA LEU A 55 -16.82 11.28 7.27
C LEU A 55 -16.07 11.56 5.97
N GLY A 56 -15.97 12.82 5.55
CA GLY A 56 -15.48 13.18 4.21
C GLY A 56 -16.52 12.91 3.12
N ASP A 57 -16.14 13.21 1.88
CA ASP A 57 -17.06 13.20 0.73
C ASP A 57 -16.85 11.94 -0.15
N MET A 58 -15.71 11.90 -0.85
CA MET A 58 -15.43 10.84 -1.81
C MET A 58 -14.68 9.68 -1.19
N LYS A 59 -15.28 8.48 -1.20
CA LYS A 59 -14.66 7.23 -0.73
C LYS A 59 -13.70 6.62 -1.77
N PRO A 60 -12.75 5.75 -1.37
CA PRO A 60 -11.97 4.95 -2.30
C PRO A 60 -12.85 4.04 -3.18
N ASP A 61 -12.46 3.87 -4.43
CA ASP A 61 -12.99 2.88 -5.36
C ASP A 61 -11.90 1.86 -5.73
N CYS A 62 -12.23 0.88 -6.57
CA CYS A 62 -11.29 -0.13 -7.01
C CYS A 62 -11.52 -0.48 -8.49
N ASP A 63 -10.53 -0.20 -9.33
CA ASP A 63 -10.44 -0.80 -10.66
C ASP A 63 -9.90 -2.23 -10.55
N THR A 64 -10.78 -3.21 -10.74
CA THR A 64 -10.45 -4.63 -10.67
C THR A 64 -9.40 -5.07 -11.70
N ALA A 65 -9.34 -4.43 -12.87
CA ALA A 65 -8.36 -4.75 -13.91
C ALA A 65 -6.97 -4.27 -13.49
N LEU A 66 -6.87 -3.04 -12.96
CA LEU A 66 -5.64 -2.51 -12.39
C LEU A 66 -5.17 -3.32 -11.18
N LEU A 67 -6.08 -3.66 -10.26
CA LEU A 67 -5.78 -4.52 -9.10
C LEU A 67 -5.19 -5.88 -9.53
N LYS A 68 -5.77 -6.51 -10.56
CA LYS A 68 -5.27 -7.78 -11.09
C LYS A 68 -3.88 -7.65 -11.70
N ARG A 69 -3.60 -6.55 -12.42
CA ARG A 69 -2.25 -6.26 -12.97
C ARG A 69 -1.24 -6.03 -11.85
N ALA A 70 -1.60 -5.23 -10.85
CA ALA A 70 -0.74 -4.95 -9.70
C ALA A 70 -0.43 -6.22 -8.91
N PHE A 71 -1.45 -7.04 -8.60
CA PHE A 71 -1.25 -8.32 -7.92
C PHE A 71 -0.27 -9.23 -8.68
N ARG A 72 -0.38 -9.29 -10.01
CA ARG A 72 0.58 -10.05 -10.84
C ARG A 72 1.98 -9.47 -10.80
N ALA A 73 2.12 -8.15 -10.79
CA ALA A 73 3.41 -7.49 -10.69
C ALA A 73 4.11 -7.78 -9.34
N THR A 74 3.35 -7.87 -8.24
CA THR A 74 3.90 -8.19 -6.91
C THR A 74 4.30 -9.65 -6.74
N GLN A 75 3.89 -10.56 -7.64
CA GLN A 75 4.35 -11.96 -7.60
C GLN A 75 5.81 -12.13 -8.08
N ARG A 76 6.47 -11.05 -8.50
CA ARG A 76 7.90 -11.05 -8.82
C ARG A 76 8.73 -10.99 -7.52
N VAL A 77 10.04 -11.21 -7.62
CA VAL A 77 10.94 -11.17 -6.47
C VAL A 77 11.00 -9.73 -5.92
N LEU A 78 10.54 -9.55 -4.69
CA LEU A 78 10.59 -8.31 -3.92
C LEU A 78 11.41 -8.54 -2.65
N LEU A 79 12.09 -7.51 -2.14
CA LEU A 79 12.79 -7.57 -0.86
C LEU A 79 11.82 -7.38 0.32
N ALA A 80 10.86 -6.46 0.16
CA ALA A 80 9.91 -6.06 1.18
C ALA A 80 8.61 -5.59 0.50
N GLY A 81 7.49 -5.64 1.22
CA GLY A 81 6.19 -5.27 0.69
C GLY A 81 5.15 -5.04 1.78
N HIS A 82 4.41 -3.94 1.65
CA HIS A 82 3.30 -3.60 2.52
C HIS A 82 2.19 -2.95 1.69
N ASP A 83 0.95 -3.38 1.90
CA ASP A 83 -0.23 -2.76 1.29
C ASP A 83 -0.54 -1.39 1.92
N ARG A 84 -1.32 -0.58 1.22
CA ARG A 84 -1.85 0.68 1.73
C ARG A 84 -3.28 0.42 2.22
N SER A 85 -3.53 0.67 3.50
CA SER A 85 -4.82 0.51 4.14
C SER A 85 -5.17 1.75 4.98
N ASP A 86 -5.49 1.57 6.26
CA ASP A 86 -5.81 2.66 7.18
C ASP A 86 -4.59 3.57 7.41
N GLY A 87 -4.83 4.88 7.52
CA GLY A 87 -3.77 5.88 7.64
C GLY A 87 -3.00 6.17 6.34
N GLY A 88 -3.22 5.39 5.28
CA GLY A 88 -2.74 5.70 3.94
C GLY A 88 -1.22 5.48 3.75
N LEU A 89 -0.62 6.24 2.83
CA LEU A 89 0.79 6.07 2.46
C LEU A 89 1.74 6.33 3.65
N LEU A 90 1.39 7.30 4.50
CA LEU A 90 2.21 7.66 5.65
C LEU A 90 2.32 6.50 6.65
N THR A 91 1.18 5.93 7.08
CA THR A 91 1.17 4.81 8.04
C THR A 91 1.87 3.60 7.47
N ARG A 92 1.62 3.26 6.19
CA ARG A 92 2.32 2.16 5.50
C ARG A 92 3.84 2.30 5.61
N VAL A 93 4.38 3.47 5.24
CA VAL A 93 5.83 3.70 5.25
C VAL A 93 6.36 3.62 6.67
N LEU A 94 5.65 4.19 7.63
CA LEU A 94 6.03 4.12 9.03
C LEU A 94 6.09 2.66 9.52
N GLU A 95 5.09 1.83 9.20
CA GLU A 95 5.06 0.41 9.57
C GLU A 95 6.23 -0.37 8.93
N MET A 96 6.57 -0.06 7.67
CA MET A 96 7.74 -0.65 6.99
C MET A 96 9.06 -0.23 7.65
N CYS A 97 9.19 1.04 8.02
CA CYS A 97 10.35 1.59 8.74
C CYS A 97 10.50 0.97 10.13
N LEU A 98 9.40 0.85 10.89
CA LEU A 98 9.38 0.22 12.21
C LEU A 98 9.79 -1.25 12.13
N GLY A 99 9.27 -2.00 11.15
CA GLY A 99 9.66 -3.39 10.92
C GLY A 99 11.14 -3.54 10.55
N GLY A 100 11.69 -2.58 9.80
CA GLY A 100 13.08 -2.59 9.35
C GLY A 100 14.08 -1.89 10.28
N ASP A 101 13.63 -1.38 11.44
CA ASP A 101 14.43 -0.58 12.37
C ASP A 101 15.25 0.51 11.67
N CYS A 102 14.59 1.28 10.79
CA CYS A 102 15.24 2.32 10.00
C CYS A 102 14.36 3.55 9.80
N GLY A 103 14.97 4.64 9.33
CA GLY A 103 14.27 5.85 8.91
C GLY A 103 14.06 5.89 7.39
N CYS A 104 13.16 6.76 6.95
CA CYS A 104 12.95 7.04 5.53
C CYS A 104 12.78 8.55 5.31
N VAL A 105 13.42 9.07 4.28
CA VAL A 105 13.17 10.41 3.75
C VAL A 105 12.38 10.23 2.46
N MET A 106 11.19 10.82 2.40
CA MET A 106 10.34 10.76 1.23
C MET A 106 9.98 12.16 0.78
N GLU A 107 10.06 12.36 -0.52
CA GLU A 107 9.54 13.54 -1.18
C GLU A 107 8.33 13.12 -1.99
N ALA A 108 7.19 13.76 -1.75
CA ALA A 108 5.98 13.56 -2.51
C ALA A 108 5.81 14.73 -3.46
N THR A 109 6.05 14.50 -4.75
CA THR A 109 5.81 15.50 -5.79
C THR A 109 4.38 15.35 -6.31
N THR A 110 3.69 16.47 -6.54
CA THR A 110 2.33 16.50 -7.10
C THR A 110 2.29 16.19 -8.61
N GLU A 111 3.46 16.05 -9.23
CA GLU A 111 3.61 15.73 -10.64
C GLU A 111 3.49 14.22 -10.85
N ASN A 112 2.56 13.81 -11.72
CA ASN A 112 2.42 12.44 -12.22
C ASN A 112 3.70 12.04 -12.97
N SER A 113 4.74 11.70 -12.22
CA SER A 113 5.99 11.19 -12.76
C SER A 113 5.96 9.68 -12.64
N VAL A 114 5.32 9.02 -13.60
CA VAL A 114 5.67 7.63 -13.91
C VAL A 114 6.12 7.60 -15.35
N MET A 115 7.44 7.66 -15.49
CA MET A 115 8.31 7.04 -16.51
C MET A 115 7.64 6.69 -17.85
N GLU A 116 8.03 7.43 -18.89
CA GLU A 116 8.32 6.84 -20.20
C GLU A 116 9.43 5.79 -20.08
#